data_AF-A0ABD3AR63-F1
#
_entry.id   AF-A0ABD3AR63-F1
#
_cell.length_a   1.000
_cell.length_b   1.000
_cell.length_c   1.000
_cell.angle_alpha   90.00
_cell.angle_beta   90.00
_cell.angle_gamma   90.00
#
_symmetry.space_group_name_H-M   'P 1'
#
loop_
_entity.id
_entity.type
_entity.pdbx_description
1 polymer ?
#
loop_
_entity_poly.entity_id
_entity_poly.type
_entity_poly.pdbx_seq_one_letter_code
_entity_poly.pdbx_strand_id
1 'polypeptide(L)'
;MEDVLEVGYRIHKEKAAFQNPDGFYFKMINIKTVDGVHKPENEAYKYSPEELLLRKTQDMGYVLQKVQSEEGFDISMERNEAKELRLKKSSRTSVSTDENFPDHVKQ
;
A
#
# COMPACT_ATOMS: atom_id res chain seq x y z
N MET A 1 24.00 -15.28 -38.14
CA MET A 1 22.95 -14.76 -37.22
C MET A 1 21.78 -14.15 -37.99
N GLU A 2 22.01 -13.54 -39.15
CA GLU A 2 20.95 -12.96 -40.00
C GLU A 2 19.89 -13.98 -40.46
N ASP A 3 20.27 -15.21 -40.80
CA ASP A 3 19.33 -16.23 -41.29
C ASP A 3 18.28 -16.68 -40.27
N VAL A 4 18.60 -16.68 -38.96
CA VAL A 4 17.69 -17.18 -37.92
C VAL A 4 16.55 -16.19 -37.66
N LEU A 5 16.85 -14.89 -37.75
CA LEU A 5 15.86 -13.82 -37.58
C LEU A 5 14.87 -13.77 -38.75
N GLU A 6 15.38 -13.97 -39.97
CA GLU A 6 14.56 -14.00 -41.19
C GLU A 6 13.56 -15.17 -41.18
N VAL A 7 14.02 -16.36 -40.80
CA VAL A 7 13.14 -17.54 -40.64
C VAL A 7 12.06 -17.27 -39.59
N GLY A 8 12.41 -16.66 -38.47
CA GLY A 8 11.46 -16.28 -37.43
C GLY A 8 10.37 -15.36 -37.95
N TYR A 9 10.74 -14.28 -38.65
CA TYR A 9 9.79 -13.30 -39.18
C TYR A 9 8.79 -13.92 -40.17
N ARG A 10 9.27 -14.77 -41.09
CA ARG A 10 8.43 -15.46 -42.07
C ARG A 10 7.37 -16.36 -41.41
N ILE A 11 7.77 -17.13 -40.40
CA ILE A 11 6.85 -18.02 -39.67
C ILE A 11 5.74 -17.21 -38.98
N HIS A 12 6.06 -16.07 -38.39
CA HIS A 12 5.05 -15.22 -37.73
C HIS A 12 4.07 -14.61 -38.75
N LYS A 13 4.57 -14.21 -39.93
CA LYS A 13 3.73 -13.67 -41.01
C LYS A 13 2.75 -14.70 -41.55
N GLU A 14 3.18 -15.94 -41.77
CA GLU A 14 2.30 -17.03 -42.19
C GLU A 14 1.24 -17.33 -41.12
N LYS A 15 1.64 -17.46 -39.85
CA LYS A 15 0.70 -17.69 -38.74
C LYS A 15 -0.34 -16.59 -38.60
N ALA A 16 0.06 -15.32 -38.79
CA ALA A 16 -0.85 -14.19 -38.76
C ALA A 16 -1.84 -14.20 -39.94
N ALA A 17 -1.40 -14.61 -41.14
CA ALA A 17 -2.24 -14.70 -42.34
C ALA A 17 -3.28 -15.83 -42.28
N PHE A 18 -2.95 -16.96 -41.64
CA PHE A 18 -3.84 -18.11 -41.47
C PHE A 18 -4.61 -18.11 -40.15
N GLN A 19 -4.58 -17.01 -39.39
CA GLN A 19 -5.31 -16.92 -38.13
C GLN A 19 -6.83 -16.90 -38.39
N ASN A 20 -7.57 -17.76 -37.68
CA ASN A 20 -9.04 -17.73 -37.70
C ASN A 20 -9.55 -16.57 -36.81
N PRO A 21 -10.27 -15.57 -37.36
CA PRO A 21 -10.78 -14.44 -36.58
C PRO A 21 -11.81 -14.84 -35.52
N ASP A 22 -12.53 -15.96 -35.72
CA ASP A 22 -13.54 -16.45 -34.79
C ASP A 22 -12.96 -17.39 -33.72
N GLY A 23 -11.66 -17.68 -33.80
CA GLY A 23 -10.97 -18.56 -32.87
C GLY A 23 -10.92 -17.95 -31.47
N PHE A 24 -11.61 -18.59 -30.52
CA PHE A 24 -11.65 -18.14 -29.13
C PHE A 24 -10.83 -19.06 -28.21
N TYR A 25 -9.90 -18.47 -27.47
CA TYR A 25 -9.20 -19.13 -26.38
C TYR A 25 -9.66 -18.56 -25.04
N PHE A 26 -9.88 -19.40 -24.03
CA PHE A 26 -10.30 -18.93 -22.69
C PHE A 26 -9.36 -17.88 -22.08
N LYS A 27 -8.07 -17.90 -22.43
CA LYS A 27 -7.09 -16.89 -21.99
C LYS A 27 -7.44 -15.47 -22.47
N MET A 28 -8.17 -15.33 -23.59
CA MET A 28 -8.64 -14.06 -24.15
C MET A 28 -9.58 -13.29 -23.22
N ILE A 29 -10.16 -13.95 -22.20
CA ILE A 29 -11.01 -13.30 -21.20
C ILE A 29 -10.18 -12.37 -20.29
N ASN A 30 -8.95 -12.77 -19.96
CA ASN A 30 -8.12 -12.08 -18.97
C ASN A 30 -7.04 -11.17 -19.60
N ILE A 31 -6.63 -11.45 -20.84
CA ILE A 31 -5.64 -10.64 -21.58
C ILE A 31 -6.33 -9.57 -22.41
N LYS A 32 -5.66 -8.42 -22.59
CA LYS A 32 -6.18 -7.31 -23.40
C LYS A 32 -5.19 -6.92 -24.47
N THR A 33 -5.68 -6.61 -25.66
CA THR A 33 -4.89 -5.97 -26.72
C THR A 33 -5.15 -4.48 -26.64
N VAL A 34 -4.11 -3.67 -26.49
CA VAL A 34 -4.21 -2.21 -26.46
C VAL A 34 -3.28 -1.67 -27.54
N ASP A 35 -3.81 -0.86 -28.46
CA ASP A 35 -3.09 -0.32 -29.62
C ASP A 35 -2.45 -1.41 -30.50
N GLY A 36 -3.11 -2.56 -30.63
CA GLY A 36 -2.62 -3.69 -31.44
C GLY A 36 -1.52 -4.53 -30.76
N VAL A 37 -1.12 -4.20 -29.54
CA VAL A 37 -0.10 -4.96 -28.78
C VAL A 37 -0.75 -5.73 -27.64
N HIS A 38 -0.42 -7.01 -27.54
CA HIS A 38 -0.83 -7.86 -26.41
C HIS A 38 -0.25 -7.32 -25.10
N LYS A 39 -1.12 -6.86 -24.20
CA LYS A 39 -0.74 -6.46 -22.84
C LYS A 39 -1.13 -7.56 -21.86
N PRO A 40 -0.18 -8.08 -21.08
CA PRO A 40 -0.51 -8.99 -19.98
C PRO A 40 -1.38 -8.25 -18.96
N GLU A 41 -2.08 -9.01 -18.13
CA GLU A 41 -2.90 -8.47 -17.06
C GLU A 41 -2.05 -7.54 -16.17
N ASN A 42 -2.54 -6.33 -15.93
CA ASN A 42 -1.81 -5.34 -15.17
C ASN A 42 -1.87 -5.69 -13.68
N GLU A 43 -0.71 -5.96 -13.10
CA GLU A 43 -0.55 -6.26 -11.68
C GLU A 43 -0.85 -5.05 -10.76
N ALA A 44 -1.10 -3.87 -11.33
CA ALA A 44 -1.37 -2.64 -10.56
C ALA A 44 -2.62 -2.74 -9.65
N TYR A 45 -3.58 -3.61 -9.98
CA TYR A 45 -4.79 -3.81 -9.16
C TYR A 45 -4.66 -4.95 -8.15
N LYS A 46 -3.44 -5.45 -7.90
CA LYS A 46 -3.21 -6.58 -6.99
C LYS A 46 -3.59 -6.32 -5.53
N TYR A 47 -3.69 -5.05 -5.11
CA TYR A 47 -3.88 -4.70 -3.71
C TYR A 47 -5.14 -3.86 -3.49
N SER A 48 -5.91 -4.24 -2.47
CA SER A 48 -7.01 -3.45 -1.93
C SER A 48 -6.49 -2.12 -1.34
N PRO A 49 -7.30 -1.05 -1.29
CA PRO A 49 -6.94 0.18 -0.59
C PRO A 49 -6.48 -0.03 0.85
N GLU A 50 -7.07 -1.00 1.56
CA GLU A 50 -6.69 -1.37 2.93
C GLU A 50 -5.30 -2.02 2.98
N GLU A 51 -5.02 -2.94 2.06
CA GLU A 51 -3.71 -3.60 1.94
C GLU A 51 -2.60 -2.60 1.58
N LEU A 52 -2.92 -1.64 0.71
CA LEU A 52 -2.01 -0.53 0.36
C LEU A 52 -1.71 0.35 1.58
N LEU A 53 -2.72 0.68 2.39
CA LEU A 53 -2.55 1.47 3.60
C LEU A 53 -1.70 0.72 4.63
N LEU A 54 -1.97 -0.57 4.82
CA LEU A 54 -1.23 -1.42 5.73
C LEU A 54 0.25 -1.48 5.35
N ARG A 55 0.57 -1.77 4.08
CA ARG A 55 1.95 -1.82 3.58
C ARG A 55 2.66 -0.48 3.76
N LYS A 56 2.02 0.63 3.37
CA LYS A 56 2.58 1.98 3.57
C LYS A 56 2.89 2.26 5.05
N THR A 57 2.00 1.85 5.95
CA THR A 57 2.19 2.05 7.39
C THR A 57 3.36 1.21 7.91
N GLN A 58 3.47 -0.04 7.47
CA GLN A 58 4.58 -0.93 7.81
C GLN A 58 5.92 -0.41 7.29
N ASP A 59 5.99 -0.03 6.02
CA ASP A 59 7.19 0.52 5.39
C ASP A 59 7.64 1.80 6.10
N MET A 60 6.70 2.69 6.44
CA MET A 60 7.00 3.91 7.21
C MET A 60 7.54 3.58 8.60
N GLY A 61 6.95 2.62 9.31
CA GLY A 61 7.46 2.16 10.61
C GLY A 61 8.88 1.60 10.51
N TYR A 62 9.16 0.82 9.48
CA TYR A 62 10.48 0.26 9.22
C TYR A 62 11.52 1.34 8.93
N VAL A 63 11.22 2.28 8.03
CA VAL A 63 12.12 3.39 7.69
C VAL A 63 12.43 4.24 8.93
N LEU A 64 11.41 4.57 9.72
CA LEU A 64 11.61 5.34 10.96
C LEU A 64 12.49 4.58 11.96
N GLN A 65 12.24 3.28 12.17
CA GLN A 65 13.07 2.46 13.04
C GLN A 65 14.50 2.36 12.52
N LYS A 66 14.68 2.24 11.20
CA LYS A 66 15.99 2.11 10.57
C LYS A 66 16.80 3.39 10.74
N VAL A 67 16.22 4.55 10.46
CA VAL A 67 16.84 5.86 10.69
C VAL A 67 17.21 6.04 12.16
N GLN A 68 16.31 5.70 13.09
CA GLN A 68 16.60 5.75 14.54
C GLN A 68 17.80 4.87 14.94
N SER A 69 17.90 3.67 14.37
CA SER A 69 19.00 2.76 14.65
C SER A 69 20.33 3.16 14.01
N GLU A 70 20.29 3.84 12.86
CA GLU A 70 21.48 4.24 12.09
C GLU A 70 22.05 5.58 12.54
N GLU A 71 21.19 6.57 12.84
CA GLU A 71 21.62 7.88 13.33
C GLU A 71 21.97 7.87 14.83
N GLY A 72 21.76 6.75 15.54
CA GLY A 72 22.09 6.61 16.95
C GLY A 72 21.31 7.56 17.87
N PHE A 73 20.21 8.14 17.38
CA PHE A 73 19.37 9.03 18.19
C PHE A 73 18.58 8.18 19.17
N ASP A 74 19.13 8.04 20.38
CA ASP A 74 18.59 7.20 21.44
C ASP A 74 17.35 7.86 22.07
N ILE A 75 16.18 7.76 21.40
CA ILE A 75 14.87 8.26 21.87
C ILE A 75 14.37 7.48 23.11
N SER A 76 15.14 6.49 23.59
CA SER A 76 14.83 5.74 24.80
C SER A 76 14.64 6.66 26.01
N MET A 77 15.33 7.82 26.04
CA MET A 77 15.16 8.84 27.09
C MET A 77 13.88 9.67 26.92
N GLU A 78 13.58 10.19 25.72
CA GLU A 78 12.37 11.01 25.48
C GLU A 78 11.07 10.21 25.62
N ARG A 79 11.07 8.91 25.24
CA ARG A 79 9.89 8.04 25.41
C ARG A 79 9.53 7.81 26.87
N ASN A 80 10.51 7.79 27.77
CA ASN A 80 10.26 7.65 29.21
C ASN A 80 9.74 8.96 29.80
N GLU A 81 10.26 10.11 29.38
CA GLU A 81 9.74 11.42 29.78
C GLU A 81 8.30 11.65 29.31
N ALA A 82 7.96 11.29 28.07
CA ALA A 82 6.60 11.41 27.55
C ALA A 82 5.60 10.50 28.28
N LYS A 83 6.04 9.30 28.69
CA LYS A 83 5.22 8.37 29.51
C LYS A 83 5.01 8.92 30.93
N GLU A 84 6.05 9.45 31.55
CA GLU A 84 6.00 10.10 32.87
C GLU A 84 5.10 11.34 32.87
N LEU A 85 5.19 12.19 31.83
CA LEU A 85 4.33 13.37 31.68
C LEU A 85 2.86 12.99 31.46
N ARG A 86 2.60 11.89 30.74
CA ARG A 86 1.24 11.38 30.55
C ARG A 86 0.66 10.79 31.83
N LEU A 87 1.47 10.09 32.64
CA LEU A 87 1.07 9.57 33.95
C LEU A 87 0.79 10.70 34.96
N LYS A 88 1.64 11.74 34.99
CA LYS A 88 1.46 12.94 35.84
C LYS A 88 0.26 13.80 35.44
N LYS A 89 -0.10 13.85 34.16
CA LYS A 89 -1.34 14.50 33.70
C LYS A 89 -2.57 13.69 34.09
N SER A 90 -2.49 12.36 34.01
CA SER A 90 -3.57 11.46 34.42
C SER A 90 -3.85 11.49 35.93
N SER A 91 -2.84 11.71 36.77
CA SER A 91 -3.02 11.85 38.22
C SER A 91 -3.44 13.25 38.67
N ARG A 92 -3.21 14.29 37.85
CA ARG A 92 -3.71 15.65 38.09
C ARG A 92 -5.19 15.83 37.74
N THR A 93 -5.74 14.98 36.89
CA THR A 93 -7.19 14.92 36.59
C THR A 93 -7.90 13.98 37.55
N SER A 94 -7.74 14.18 38.86
CA SER A 94 -8.79 13.87 39.83
C SER A 94 -9.32 15.21 40.36
N VAL A 95 -9.88 16.02 39.46
CA VAL A 95 -10.75 17.12 39.91
C VAL A 95 -12.03 16.44 40.37
N SER A 96 -12.28 16.50 41.67
CA SER A 96 -13.54 16.09 42.28
C SER A 96 -14.68 16.76 41.53
N THR A 97 -15.55 15.97 40.90
CA THR A 97 -16.82 16.43 40.38
C THR A 97 -17.79 16.60 41.55
N ASP A 98 -17.49 17.53 42.46
CA ASP A 98 -18.42 17.99 43.46
C ASP A 98 -18.22 19.50 43.60
N GLU A 99 -19.35 20.22 43.60
CA GLU A 99 -19.49 21.65 43.91
C GLU A 99 -19.17 22.67 42.80
N ASN A 100 -19.96 22.71 41.72
CA ASN A 100 -20.39 24.00 41.14
C ASN A 100 -21.61 23.89 40.21
N PHE A 101 -22.78 23.54 40.77
CA PHE A 101 -24.04 23.82 40.09
C PHE A 101 -24.64 25.10 40.68
N PRO A 102 -24.89 26.15 39.88
CA PRO A 102 -25.50 27.37 40.40
C PRO A 102 -26.95 27.10 40.85
N ASP A 103 -27.35 27.72 41.96
CA ASP A 103 -28.57 27.46 42.74
C ASP A 103 -29.92 27.58 41.98
N HIS A 104 -29.91 28.00 40.72
CA HIS A 104 -31.12 28.23 39.92
C HIS A 104 -31.64 27.01 39.15
N VAL A 105 -31.01 25.84 39.28
CA VAL A 105 -31.41 24.62 38.54
C VAL A 105 -32.06 23.55 39.44
N LYS A 106 -32.32 23.83 40.72
CA LYS A 106 -33.12 22.94 41.59
C LYS A 106 -34.57 23.41 41.61
N GLN A 107 -35.39 22.91 40.69
CA GLN A 107 -36.85 22.89 40.76
C GLN A 107 -37.32 21.48 41.09
#